data_AF-A0A945YWL6-F1
#
_entry.id   AF-A0A945YWL6-F1
#
_cell.length_a   1.000
_cell.length_b   1.000
_cell.length_c   1.000
_cell.angle_alpha   90.00
_cell.angle_beta   90.00
_cell.angle_gamma   90.00
#
_symmetry.space_group_name_H-M   'P 1'
#
loop_
_entity.id
_entity.type
_entity.pdbx_description
1 polymer ?
#
loop_
_entity_poly.entity_id
_entity_poly.type
_entity_poly.pdbx_seq_one_letter_code
_entity_poly.pdbx_strand_id
1 'polypeptide(L)'
;NQITASALNWLKRAREKEFFLFLNYFDPHTPYRPPRSFGLKFLPKDTNFTGRKPTWNEISALYDAEILFMDHYIGQLLQKLKMENLYDNTLIIVTSDHGELFGEHGKFSHGHYLYQEELHVPLLIKYPTGEMLPKRTDLQLQLTDILPMICERVGIAIPENIQGTLPSQIKHPIIAETYPLQPFTEDGSWQSIFEGDFKFIWNSKGQHMLFNLKDDPGENVNIIGQDTMRAERMMTQLKQYLAKLPKPGPAVPSGEPDDQTKEALKSLGYVN
;
A
#
# COMPACT_ATOMS: atom_id res chain seq x y z
N ASN A 1 0.01 20.63 -5.84
CA ASN A 1 0.49 19.26 -6.05
C ASN A 1 0.76 19.10 -7.56
N GLN A 2 1.98 18.67 -7.95
CA GLN A 2 2.38 18.61 -9.37
C GLN A 2 1.68 17.47 -10.13
N ILE A 3 1.46 16.33 -9.48
CA ILE A 3 0.81 15.15 -10.07
C ILE A 3 -0.62 15.48 -10.48
N THR A 4 -1.39 16.10 -9.57
CA THR A 4 -2.76 16.53 -9.88
C THR A 4 -2.79 17.57 -11.00
N ALA A 5 -1.88 18.53 -11.00
CA ALA A 5 -1.81 19.53 -12.07
C ALA A 5 -1.52 18.88 -13.44
N SER A 6 -0.58 17.92 -13.49
CA SER A 6 -0.26 17.14 -14.68
C SER A 6 -1.45 16.29 -15.14
N ALA A 7 -2.13 15.60 -14.21
CA ALA A 7 -3.33 14.81 -14.47
C ALA A 7 -4.45 15.66 -15.08
N LEU A 8 -4.76 16.81 -14.46
CA LEU A 8 -5.77 17.75 -14.94
C LEU A 8 -5.44 18.32 -16.32
N ASN A 9 -4.16 18.59 -16.58
CA ASN A 9 -3.74 19.09 -17.89
C ASN A 9 -3.82 17.99 -18.97
N TRP A 10 -3.42 16.76 -18.64
CA TRP A 10 -3.53 15.62 -19.52
C TRP A 10 -4.99 15.30 -19.87
N LEU A 11 -5.89 15.38 -18.88
CA LEU A 11 -7.32 15.11 -19.03
C LEU A 11 -7.98 15.98 -20.11
N LYS A 12 -7.51 17.22 -20.31
CA LYS A 12 -8.01 18.11 -21.38
C LYS A 12 -7.94 17.49 -22.78
N ARG A 13 -6.97 16.60 -23.02
CA ARG A 13 -6.77 15.92 -24.30
C ARG A 13 -7.32 14.49 -24.28
N ALA A 14 -7.28 13.83 -23.13
CA ALA A 14 -7.71 12.44 -22.99
C ALA A 14 -9.22 12.26 -22.92
N ARG A 15 -9.96 13.28 -22.44
CA ARG A 15 -11.42 13.18 -22.16
C ARG A 15 -12.30 12.79 -23.34
N GLU A 16 -11.83 12.94 -24.57
CA GLU A 16 -12.57 12.59 -25.79
C GLU A 16 -12.41 11.09 -26.17
N LYS A 17 -11.62 10.33 -25.40
CA LYS A 17 -11.33 8.91 -25.63
C LYS A 17 -11.50 8.11 -24.34
N GLU A 18 -11.58 6.79 -24.48
CA GLU A 18 -11.37 5.89 -23.35
C GLU A 18 -9.93 6.03 -22.83
N PHE A 19 -9.77 6.02 -21.51
CA PHE A 19 -8.49 6.31 -20.89
C PHE A 19 -8.22 5.43 -19.68
N PHE A 20 -6.93 5.19 -19.44
CA PHE A 20 -6.38 4.66 -18.20
C PHE A 20 -5.43 5.69 -17.62
N LEU A 21 -5.57 5.98 -16.33
CA LEU A 21 -4.76 6.97 -15.64
C LEU A 21 -4.26 6.38 -14.32
N PHE A 22 -2.95 6.13 -14.24
CA PHE A 22 -2.27 5.75 -13.01
C PHE A 22 -1.62 7.00 -12.40
N LEU A 23 -1.99 7.33 -11.16
CA LEU A 23 -1.44 8.47 -10.44
C LEU A 23 -0.77 7.98 -9.17
N ASN A 24 0.56 8.07 -9.12
CA ASN A 24 1.33 7.79 -7.92
C ASN A 24 1.49 9.08 -7.10
N TYR A 25 0.74 9.23 -6.01
CA TYR A 25 0.91 10.33 -5.06
C TYR A 25 2.05 10.00 -4.09
N PHE A 26 3.02 10.89 -3.98
CA PHE A 26 4.17 10.69 -3.11
C PHE A 26 3.85 10.96 -1.63
N ASP A 27 2.99 11.93 -1.35
CA ASP A 27 2.54 12.22 0.02
C ASP A 27 1.53 11.14 0.47
N PRO A 28 1.53 10.67 1.73
CA PRO A 28 2.30 11.14 2.88
C PRO A 28 3.60 10.34 3.14
N HIS A 29 4.63 10.46 2.29
CA HIS A 29 5.93 9.82 2.50
C HIS A 29 6.92 10.74 3.22
N THR A 30 7.77 10.15 4.07
CA THR A 30 8.83 10.86 4.79
C THR A 30 9.85 11.54 3.82
N PRO A 31 10.43 12.72 4.15
CA PRO A 31 10.17 13.54 5.32
C PRO A 31 8.85 14.31 5.23
N TYR A 32 8.01 14.18 6.26
CA TYR A 32 6.71 14.85 6.31
C TYR A 32 6.86 16.37 6.38
N ARG A 33 6.51 17.06 5.30
CA ARG A 33 6.64 18.51 5.08
C ARG A 33 5.35 19.08 4.45
N PRO A 34 4.19 18.93 5.11
CA PRO A 34 2.95 19.48 4.61
C PRO A 34 3.06 21.02 4.49
N PRO A 35 2.39 21.65 3.50
CA PRO A 35 2.33 23.09 3.46
C PRO A 35 1.73 23.65 4.75
N ARG A 36 2.24 24.80 5.19
CA ARG A 36 1.88 25.38 6.50
C ARG A 36 0.38 25.46 6.75
N SER A 37 -0.43 25.81 5.75
CA SER A 37 -1.90 25.89 5.89
C SER A 37 -2.58 24.57 6.26
N PHE A 38 -2.00 23.44 5.85
CA PHE A 38 -2.46 22.11 6.22
C PHE A 38 -1.89 21.69 7.58
N GLY A 39 -0.59 21.89 7.80
CA GLY A 39 0.06 21.57 9.08
C GLY A 39 -0.57 22.26 10.29
N LEU A 40 -0.97 23.53 10.15
CA LEU A 40 -1.61 24.31 11.22
C LEU A 40 -2.98 23.76 11.70
N LYS A 41 -3.55 22.76 11.01
CA LYS A 41 -4.77 22.08 11.47
C LYS A 41 -4.49 20.98 12.49
N PHE A 42 -3.26 20.45 12.49
CA PHE A 42 -2.86 19.31 13.31
C PHE A 42 -1.77 19.68 14.33
N LEU A 43 -1.07 20.81 14.10
CA LEU A 43 -0.02 21.32 14.97
C LEU A 43 -0.39 22.68 15.58
N PRO A 44 0.11 22.99 16.80
CA PRO A 44 0.06 24.34 17.36
C PRO A 44 0.59 25.41 16.39
N LYS A 45 0.01 26.62 16.45
CA LYS A 45 0.32 27.69 15.48
C LYS A 45 1.77 28.20 15.56
N ASP A 46 2.35 28.08 16.75
CA ASP A 46 3.69 28.47 17.13
C ASP A 46 4.71 27.32 16.98
N THR A 47 4.29 26.16 16.47
CA THR A 47 5.21 25.05 16.21
C THR A 47 6.33 25.47 15.26
N ASN A 48 7.57 25.36 15.76
CA ASN A 48 8.80 25.57 15.00
C ASN A 48 9.78 24.43 15.34
N PHE A 49 10.28 23.76 14.30
CA PHE A 49 11.26 22.69 14.41
C PHE A 49 12.70 23.17 14.22
N THR A 50 12.93 24.47 14.07
CA THR A 50 14.28 25.02 13.94
C THR A 50 15.11 24.67 15.18
N GLY A 51 16.23 23.95 14.99
CA GLY A 51 17.11 23.55 16.07
C GLY A 51 16.67 22.34 16.90
N ARG A 52 15.56 21.66 16.53
CA ARG A 52 15.12 20.42 17.20
C ARG A 52 14.47 19.44 16.23
N LYS A 53 14.43 18.16 16.60
CA LYS A 53 13.61 17.17 15.89
C LYS A 53 12.15 17.26 16.38
N PRO A 54 11.16 17.00 15.50
CA PRO A 54 9.79 16.82 15.94
C PRO A 54 9.70 15.62 16.89
N THR A 55 8.80 15.71 17.86
CA THR A 55 8.40 14.56 18.70
C THR A 55 7.57 13.57 17.88
N TRP A 56 7.35 12.36 18.38
CA TRP A 56 6.55 11.34 17.68
C TRP A 56 5.11 11.79 17.43
N ASN A 57 4.48 12.44 18.42
CA ASN A 57 3.14 13.00 18.25
C ASN A 57 3.12 14.10 17.17
N GLU A 58 4.17 14.92 17.09
CA GLU A 58 4.29 15.92 16.02
C GLU A 58 4.53 15.28 14.65
N ILE A 59 5.26 14.16 14.58
CA ILE A 59 5.44 13.37 13.35
C ILE A 59 4.12 12.81 12.86
N SER A 60 3.34 12.15 13.73
CA SER A 60 2.01 11.64 13.40
C SER A 60 1.07 12.77 12.95
N ALA A 61 1.09 13.93 13.62
CA ALA A 61 0.32 15.10 13.20
C ALA A 61 0.77 15.68 11.84
N LEU A 62 2.06 15.61 11.51
CA LEU A 62 2.56 16.00 10.17
C LEU A 62 2.09 15.02 9.09
N TYR A 63 2.05 13.73 9.39
CA TYR A 63 1.52 12.69 8.50
C TYR A 63 0.03 12.92 8.22
N ASP A 64 -0.79 13.15 9.25
CA ASP A 64 -2.21 13.49 9.08
C ASP A 64 -2.42 14.76 8.24
N ALA A 65 -1.55 15.76 8.40
CA ALA A 65 -1.57 16.97 7.60
C ALA A 65 -1.24 16.72 6.13
N GLU A 66 -0.36 15.76 5.84
CA GLU A 66 -0.07 15.34 4.46
C GLU A 66 -1.19 14.50 3.86
N ILE A 67 -1.85 13.64 4.64
CA ILE A 67 -3.09 12.98 4.21
C ILE A 67 -4.12 14.03 3.80
N LEU A 68 -4.35 15.05 4.63
CA LEU A 68 -5.30 16.11 4.30
C LEU A 68 -4.88 16.93 3.07
N PHE A 69 -3.58 17.15 2.89
CA PHE A 69 -3.04 17.77 1.70
C PHE A 69 -3.34 16.93 0.45
N MET A 70 -3.05 15.63 0.48
CA MET A 70 -3.35 14.71 -0.61
C MET A 70 -4.86 14.65 -0.90
N ASP A 71 -5.70 14.47 0.13
CA ASP A 71 -7.16 14.44 0.03
C ASP A 71 -7.71 15.68 -0.70
N HIS A 72 -7.19 16.86 -0.36
CA HIS A 72 -7.59 18.11 -1.03
C HIS A 72 -7.37 18.05 -2.55
N TYR A 73 -6.24 17.52 -3.01
CA TYR A 73 -5.90 17.45 -4.43
C TYR A 73 -6.58 16.29 -5.16
N ILE A 74 -6.77 15.15 -4.49
CA ILE A 74 -7.64 14.08 -5.00
C ILE A 74 -9.06 14.64 -5.19
N GLY A 75 -9.57 15.40 -4.20
CA GLY A 75 -10.87 16.08 -4.28
C GLY A 75 -10.99 17.01 -5.49
N GLN A 76 -9.95 17.78 -5.82
CA GLN A 76 -9.93 18.61 -7.04
C GLN A 76 -10.01 17.77 -8.31
N LEU A 77 -9.26 16.67 -8.39
CA LEU A 77 -9.33 15.75 -9.53
C LEU A 77 -10.73 15.16 -9.69
N LEU A 78 -11.33 14.66 -8.60
CA LEU A 78 -12.68 14.11 -8.60
C LEU A 78 -13.73 15.16 -8.98
N GLN A 79 -13.58 16.40 -8.48
CA GLN A 79 -14.45 17.51 -8.87
C GLN A 79 -14.35 17.81 -10.36
N LYS A 80 -13.13 17.81 -10.92
CA LYS A 80 -12.94 18.01 -12.36
C LYS A 80 -13.61 16.91 -13.17
N LEU A 81 -13.45 15.64 -12.78
CA LEU A 81 -14.14 14.53 -13.45
C LEU A 81 -15.66 14.71 -13.44
N LYS A 82 -16.24 15.23 -12.35
CA LYS A 82 -17.69 15.54 -12.27
C LYS A 82 -18.09 16.67 -13.21
N MET A 83 -17.34 17.77 -13.22
CA MET A 83 -17.61 18.92 -14.08
C MET A 83 -17.54 18.59 -15.57
N GLU A 84 -16.70 17.63 -15.94
CA GLU A 84 -16.54 17.15 -17.32
C GLU A 84 -17.48 15.98 -17.67
N ASN A 85 -18.40 15.61 -16.78
CA ASN A 85 -19.32 14.47 -16.92
C ASN A 85 -18.61 13.11 -17.13
N LEU A 86 -17.35 12.99 -16.69
CA LEU A 86 -16.56 11.76 -16.77
C LEU A 86 -16.74 10.88 -15.53
N TYR A 87 -17.01 11.50 -14.37
CA TYR A 87 -17.03 10.81 -13.07
C TYR A 87 -17.94 9.58 -13.07
N ASP A 88 -19.17 9.71 -13.58
CA ASP A 88 -20.18 8.65 -13.52
C ASP A 88 -19.76 7.41 -14.32
N ASN A 89 -19.07 7.56 -15.45
CA ASN A 89 -18.62 6.44 -16.28
C ASN A 89 -17.19 5.96 -15.97
N THR A 90 -16.55 6.47 -14.91
CA THR A 90 -15.16 6.11 -14.55
C THR A 90 -15.12 5.11 -13.39
N LEU A 91 -14.32 4.04 -13.55
CA LEU A 91 -13.85 3.20 -12.44
C LEU A 91 -12.70 3.94 -11.73
N ILE A 92 -12.86 4.21 -10.44
CA ILE A 92 -11.85 4.93 -9.64
C ILE A 92 -11.42 4.02 -8.50
N ILE A 93 -10.12 3.76 -8.42
CA ILE A 93 -9.50 2.94 -7.37
C ILE A 93 -8.52 3.83 -6.63
N VAL A 94 -8.63 3.87 -5.30
CA VAL A 94 -7.67 4.52 -4.41
C VAL A 94 -7.11 3.46 -3.48
N THR A 95 -5.80 3.32 -3.45
CA THR A 95 -5.07 2.37 -2.60
C THR A 95 -3.75 2.97 -2.15
N SER A 96 -3.10 2.32 -1.20
CA SER A 96 -1.69 2.54 -0.86
C SER A 96 -0.85 1.34 -1.30
N ASP A 97 0.46 1.56 -1.50
CA ASP A 97 1.44 0.49 -1.71
C ASP A 97 1.84 -0.20 -0.40
N HIS A 98 1.91 0.57 0.70
CA HIS A 98 2.05 0.08 2.07
C HIS A 98 1.45 1.10 3.07
N GLY A 99 1.43 0.75 4.36
CA GLY A 99 1.10 1.64 5.46
C GLY A 99 2.34 2.19 6.17
N GLU A 100 2.22 2.57 7.44
CA GLU A 100 3.26 3.29 8.18
C GLU A 100 3.16 3.04 9.69
N LEU A 101 4.30 2.82 10.36
CA LEU A 101 4.37 2.72 11.83
C LEU A 101 4.74 4.05 12.48
N PHE A 102 4.03 4.40 13.56
CA PHE A 102 4.20 5.61 14.36
C PHE A 102 4.56 5.34 15.84
N GLY A 103 5.09 4.15 16.13
CA GLY A 103 5.56 3.76 17.45
C GLY A 103 4.94 2.46 17.95
N GLU A 104 3.95 1.93 17.23
CA GLU A 104 3.40 0.60 17.45
C GLU A 104 4.54 -0.43 17.48
N HIS A 105 4.46 -1.37 18.42
CA HIS A 105 5.51 -2.37 18.66
C HIS A 105 6.91 -1.79 18.96
N GLY A 106 7.01 -0.51 19.31
CA GLY A 106 8.28 0.20 19.46
C GLY A 106 9.01 0.39 18.14
N LYS A 107 8.30 0.29 17.01
CA LYS A 107 8.81 0.39 15.65
C LYS A 107 8.23 1.63 14.96
N PHE A 108 8.94 2.12 13.96
CA PHE A 108 8.60 3.31 13.21
C PHE A 108 9.00 3.11 11.75
N SER A 109 8.41 3.92 10.87
CA SER A 109 8.61 3.82 9.42
C SER A 109 8.01 2.53 8.84
N HIS A 110 8.20 2.32 7.55
CA HIS A 110 7.77 1.14 6.81
C HIS A 110 8.94 0.46 6.09
N GLY A 111 8.66 -0.69 5.47
CA GLY A 111 9.59 -1.48 4.68
C GLY A 111 10.47 -2.40 5.52
N HIS A 112 10.14 -2.58 6.80
CA HIS A 112 11.03 -3.23 7.77
C HIS A 112 10.34 -4.36 8.54
N TYR A 113 9.03 -4.27 8.72
CA TYR A 113 8.23 -5.24 9.45
C TYR A 113 6.99 -5.61 8.63
N LEU A 114 6.19 -6.52 9.17
CA LEU A 114 4.99 -7.04 8.52
C LEU A 114 3.80 -6.95 9.47
N TYR A 115 3.68 -5.87 10.24
CA TYR A 115 2.51 -5.60 11.10
C TYR A 115 1.33 -5.03 10.30
N GLN A 116 0.12 -5.02 10.86
CA GLN A 116 -1.09 -4.53 10.20
C GLN A 116 -0.97 -3.06 9.81
N GLU A 117 -0.26 -2.27 10.59
CA GLU A 117 0.02 -0.86 10.31
C GLU A 117 0.76 -0.68 8.97
N GLU A 118 1.60 -1.64 8.56
CA GLU A 118 2.28 -1.62 7.26
C GLU A 118 1.51 -2.34 6.14
N LEU A 119 0.69 -3.34 6.48
CA LEU A 119 0.06 -4.22 5.48
C LEU A 119 -1.40 -3.91 5.16
N HIS A 120 -2.16 -3.37 6.12
CA HIS A 120 -3.59 -3.12 5.97
C HIS A 120 -3.83 -1.74 5.36
N VAL A 121 -3.65 -1.69 4.05
CA VAL A 121 -3.78 -0.46 3.27
C VAL A 121 -5.24 -0.17 2.89
N PRO A 122 -5.62 1.11 2.67
CA PRO A 122 -6.93 1.42 2.12
C PRO A 122 -7.11 0.79 0.74
N LEU A 123 -8.32 0.31 0.44
CA LEU A 123 -8.76 -0.04 -0.90
C LEU A 123 -10.18 0.48 -1.10
N LEU A 124 -10.30 1.62 -1.77
CA LEU A 124 -11.58 2.27 -2.09
C LEU A 124 -11.84 2.14 -3.58
N ILE A 125 -12.99 1.59 -3.94
CA ILE A 125 -13.36 1.38 -5.34
C ILE A 125 -14.72 2.02 -5.61
N LYS A 126 -14.74 2.99 -6.52
CA LYS A 126 -15.96 3.55 -7.09
C LYS A 126 -16.14 2.96 -8.49
N TYR A 127 -17.23 2.23 -8.67
CA TYR A 127 -17.63 1.71 -9.97
C TYR A 127 -18.43 2.75 -10.75
N PRO A 128 -18.55 2.60 -12.08
CA PRO A 128 -19.48 3.39 -12.87
C PRO A 128 -20.91 3.37 -12.33
N THR A 129 -21.61 4.49 -12.48
CA THR A 129 -22.94 4.71 -11.90
C THR A 129 -23.92 3.67 -12.44
N GLY A 130 -24.64 3.00 -11.54
CA GLY A 130 -25.58 1.92 -11.87
C GLY A 130 -25.04 0.52 -11.57
N GLU A 131 -23.74 0.37 -11.32
CA GLU A 131 -23.17 -0.87 -10.81
C GLU A 131 -23.27 -0.93 -9.29
N MET A 132 -23.90 -2.00 -8.79
CA MET A 132 -24.15 -2.20 -7.36
C MET A 132 -23.19 -3.26 -6.82
N LEU A 133 -22.31 -2.83 -5.93
CA LEU A 133 -21.45 -3.69 -5.14
C LEU A 133 -21.67 -3.43 -3.64
N PRO A 134 -21.30 -4.39 -2.77
CA PRO A 134 -21.42 -4.19 -1.33
C PRO A 134 -20.66 -2.92 -0.91
N LYS A 135 -21.28 -2.11 -0.04
CA LYS A 135 -20.68 -0.86 0.47
C LYS A 135 -19.36 -1.09 1.22
N ARG A 136 -19.18 -2.30 1.76
CA ARG A 136 -17.99 -2.76 2.49
C ARG A 136 -17.94 -4.28 2.42
N THR A 137 -16.73 -4.84 2.36
CA THR A 137 -16.46 -6.28 2.46
C THR A 137 -15.30 -6.49 3.42
N ASP A 138 -15.31 -7.62 4.13
CA ASP A 138 -14.19 -8.07 4.97
C ASP A 138 -13.34 -9.15 4.25
N LEU A 139 -13.55 -9.29 2.93
CA LEU A 139 -12.73 -10.14 2.08
C LEU A 139 -11.29 -9.63 2.08
N GLN A 140 -10.34 -10.50 2.45
CA GLN A 140 -8.91 -10.19 2.38
C GLN A 140 -8.45 -10.24 0.92
N LEU A 141 -7.80 -9.18 0.48
CA LEU A 141 -7.25 -9.01 -0.86
C LEU A 141 -5.78 -8.63 -0.78
N GLN A 142 -5.02 -8.92 -1.82
CA GLN A 142 -3.69 -8.37 -2.04
C GLN A 142 -3.72 -7.30 -3.13
N LEU A 143 -2.73 -6.40 -3.14
CA LEU A 143 -2.56 -5.43 -4.21
C LEU A 143 -2.46 -6.08 -5.60
N THR A 144 -1.96 -7.32 -5.66
CA THR A 144 -1.90 -8.12 -6.90
C THR A 144 -3.28 -8.40 -7.50
N ASP A 145 -4.34 -8.42 -6.69
CA ASP A 145 -5.71 -8.72 -7.12
C ASP A 145 -6.38 -7.54 -7.85
N ILE A 146 -5.84 -6.33 -7.71
CA ILE A 146 -6.38 -5.11 -8.34
C ILE A 146 -6.31 -5.20 -9.87
N LEU A 147 -5.23 -5.75 -10.44
CA LEU A 147 -5.09 -5.88 -11.90
C LEU A 147 -6.20 -6.76 -12.51
N PRO A 148 -6.43 -8.01 -12.04
CA PRO A 148 -7.58 -8.82 -12.47
C PRO A 148 -8.92 -8.07 -12.39
N MET A 149 -9.16 -7.34 -11.30
CA MET A 149 -10.40 -6.58 -11.12
C MET A 149 -10.57 -5.48 -12.18
N ILE A 150 -9.49 -4.77 -12.52
CA ILE A 150 -9.50 -3.78 -13.60
C ILE A 150 -9.79 -4.47 -14.92
N CYS A 151 -9.05 -5.54 -15.27
CA CYS A 151 -9.20 -6.30 -16.51
C CYS A 151 -10.63 -6.81 -16.72
N GLU A 152 -11.21 -7.47 -15.70
CA GLU A 152 -12.60 -7.94 -15.74
C GLU A 152 -13.55 -6.78 -15.99
N ARG A 153 -13.38 -5.67 -15.27
CA ARG A 153 -14.29 -4.54 -15.41
C ARG A 153 -14.20 -3.90 -16.79
N VAL A 154 -13.02 -3.78 -17.39
CA VAL A 154 -12.86 -3.17 -18.73
C VAL A 154 -13.07 -4.18 -19.87
N GLY A 155 -13.35 -5.45 -19.58
CA GLY A 155 -13.60 -6.48 -20.58
C GLY A 155 -12.35 -6.92 -21.35
N ILE A 156 -11.16 -6.79 -20.75
CA ILE A 156 -9.89 -7.24 -21.33
C ILE A 156 -9.49 -8.57 -20.71
N ALA A 157 -8.87 -9.44 -21.51
CA ALA A 157 -8.34 -10.72 -21.02
C ALA A 157 -7.35 -10.48 -19.87
N ILE A 158 -7.55 -11.20 -18.77
CA ILE A 158 -6.61 -11.22 -17.65
C ILE A 158 -5.31 -11.88 -18.14
N PRO A 159 -4.14 -11.24 -17.99
CA PRO A 159 -2.88 -11.82 -18.43
C PRO A 159 -2.61 -13.18 -17.77
N GLU A 160 -2.04 -14.11 -18.53
CA GLU A 160 -1.53 -15.35 -17.97
C GLU A 160 -0.31 -15.07 -17.07
N ASN A 161 -0.02 -15.98 -16.12
CA ASN A 161 1.13 -15.93 -15.23
C ASN A 161 1.17 -14.76 -14.23
N ILE A 162 0.02 -14.16 -13.90
CA ILE A 162 -0.11 -13.25 -12.75
C ILE A 162 -0.48 -14.03 -11.47
N GLN A 163 -0.12 -13.49 -10.32
CA GLN A 163 -0.48 -14.10 -9.02
C GLN A 163 -1.89 -13.74 -8.56
N GLY A 164 -2.35 -12.52 -8.88
CA GLY A 164 -3.63 -12.02 -8.40
C GLY A 164 -4.82 -12.70 -9.06
N THR A 165 -5.94 -12.70 -8.35
CA THR A 165 -7.21 -13.30 -8.81
C THR A 165 -8.39 -12.35 -8.61
N LEU A 166 -9.54 -12.70 -9.19
CA LEU A 166 -10.78 -11.98 -8.91
C LEU A 166 -11.26 -12.29 -7.49
N PRO A 167 -11.96 -11.35 -6.82
CA PRO A 167 -12.52 -11.56 -5.48
C PRO A 167 -13.34 -12.85 -5.30
N SER A 168 -14.08 -13.26 -6.34
CA SER A 168 -14.90 -14.47 -6.34
C SER A 168 -14.10 -15.77 -6.53
N GLN A 169 -12.79 -15.66 -6.80
CA GLN A 169 -11.91 -16.75 -7.20
C GLN A 169 -10.62 -16.83 -6.37
N ILE A 170 -10.55 -16.12 -5.24
CA ILE A 170 -9.36 -16.12 -4.38
C ILE A 170 -9.07 -17.56 -3.92
N LYS A 171 -7.95 -18.08 -4.40
CA LYS A 171 -7.44 -19.43 -4.10
C LYS A 171 -6.01 -19.41 -3.56
N HIS A 172 -5.33 -18.28 -3.66
CA HIS A 172 -4.01 -18.10 -3.08
C HIS A 172 -4.12 -17.67 -1.62
N PRO A 173 -3.16 -18.05 -0.76
CA PRO A 173 -3.02 -17.42 0.54
C PRO A 173 -2.73 -15.92 0.39
N ILE A 174 -3.03 -15.17 1.44
CA ILE A 174 -2.54 -13.80 1.59
C ILE A 174 -1.16 -13.89 2.24
N ILE A 175 -0.15 -13.31 1.60
CA ILE A 175 1.23 -13.29 2.07
C ILE A 175 1.84 -11.90 1.95
N ALA A 176 2.88 -11.63 2.74
CA ALA A 176 3.74 -10.48 2.57
C ALA A 176 5.18 -10.84 2.95
N GLU A 177 6.15 -10.16 2.34
CA GLU A 177 7.57 -10.41 2.55
C GLU A 177 8.31 -9.08 2.66
N THR A 178 9.27 -9.00 3.58
CA THR A 178 10.28 -7.94 3.56
C THR A 178 11.65 -8.52 3.88
N TYR A 179 12.66 -7.95 3.21
CA TYR A 179 14.04 -8.40 3.27
C TYR A 179 14.91 -7.30 3.86
N PRO A 180 15.98 -7.65 4.58
CA PRO A 180 16.86 -6.65 5.16
C PRO A 180 17.43 -5.71 4.10
N LEU A 181 17.23 -4.41 4.30
CA LEU A 181 17.93 -3.37 3.57
C LEU A 181 19.04 -2.81 4.45
N GLN A 182 20.27 -3.26 4.25
CA GLN A 182 21.40 -2.71 5.00
C GLN A 182 21.69 -1.26 4.57
N PRO A 183 22.03 -0.34 5.51
CA PRO A 183 22.22 -0.55 6.95
C PRO A 183 20.96 -0.29 7.81
N PHE A 184 19.78 -0.16 7.21
CA PHE A 184 18.56 0.31 7.87
C PHE A 184 17.87 -0.75 8.74
N THR A 185 18.01 -2.04 8.39
CA THR A 185 17.39 -3.14 9.13
C THR A 185 18.39 -4.25 9.45
N GLU A 186 18.46 -4.62 10.72
CA GLU A 186 19.25 -5.76 11.19
C GLU A 186 18.39 -6.96 11.62
N ASP A 187 17.06 -6.81 11.71
CA ASP A 187 16.13 -7.79 12.33
C ASP A 187 15.86 -9.06 11.49
N GLY A 188 16.57 -9.22 10.37
CA GLY A 188 16.42 -10.38 9.49
C GLY A 188 15.25 -10.23 8.50
N SER A 189 15.04 -11.27 7.70
CA SER A 189 13.92 -11.31 6.75
C SER A 189 12.63 -11.69 7.46
N TRP A 190 11.54 -11.09 7.01
CA TRP A 190 10.21 -11.34 7.52
C TRP A 190 9.32 -11.85 6.40
N GLN A 191 8.49 -12.85 6.71
CA GLN A 191 7.50 -13.39 5.80
C GLN A 191 6.22 -13.66 6.59
N SER A 192 5.06 -13.34 6.05
CA SER A 192 3.78 -13.57 6.72
C SER A 192 2.81 -14.34 5.85
N ILE A 193 1.89 -15.05 6.51
CA ILE A 193 0.75 -15.72 5.88
C ILE A 193 -0.49 -15.53 6.75
N PHE A 194 -1.65 -15.42 6.12
CA PHE A 194 -2.94 -15.35 6.78
C PHE A 194 -3.72 -16.66 6.64
N GLU A 195 -4.47 -17.00 7.68
CA GLU A 195 -5.47 -18.06 7.67
C GLU A 195 -6.72 -17.60 8.43
N GLY A 196 -7.70 -17.09 7.68
CA GLY A 196 -8.87 -16.44 8.28
C GLY A 196 -8.43 -15.24 9.11
N ASP A 197 -8.83 -15.21 10.39
CA ASP A 197 -8.48 -14.14 11.32
C ASP A 197 -7.07 -14.30 11.92
N PHE A 198 -6.34 -15.37 11.60
CA PHE A 198 -5.00 -15.60 12.13
C PHE A 198 -3.93 -15.13 11.17
N LYS A 199 -2.88 -14.54 11.73
CA LYS A 199 -1.69 -14.13 10.99
C LYS A 199 -0.46 -14.73 11.63
N PHE A 200 0.32 -15.44 10.83
CA PHE A 200 1.60 -15.99 11.22
C PHE A 200 2.72 -15.17 10.58
N ILE A 201 3.73 -14.82 11.36
CA ILE A 201 4.94 -14.13 10.92
C ILE A 201 6.14 -15.04 11.17
N TRP A 202 6.79 -15.45 10.09
CA TRP A 202 8.10 -16.07 10.10
C TRP A 202 9.19 -14.98 10.09
N ASN A 203 10.27 -15.22 10.82
CA ASN A 203 11.42 -14.34 10.90
C ASN A 203 12.71 -15.16 10.82
N SER A 204 13.68 -14.71 10.04
CA SER A 204 14.90 -15.48 9.76
C SER A 204 15.82 -15.70 10.97
N LYS A 205 15.63 -14.96 12.07
CA LYS A 205 16.33 -15.14 13.36
C LYS A 205 15.58 -16.03 14.34
N GLY A 206 14.47 -16.65 13.93
CA GLY A 206 13.66 -17.54 14.76
C GLY A 206 12.65 -16.81 15.65
N GLN A 207 12.47 -15.50 15.49
CA GLN A 207 11.51 -14.69 16.25
C GLN A 207 10.11 -14.77 15.63
N HIS A 208 9.56 -15.97 15.55
CA HIS A 208 8.25 -16.21 14.94
C HIS A 208 7.11 -15.68 15.82
N MET A 209 6.03 -15.22 15.19
CA MET A 209 4.85 -14.70 15.87
C MET A 209 3.57 -15.27 15.27
N LEU A 210 2.54 -15.38 16.10
CA LEU A 210 1.19 -15.73 15.70
C LEU A 210 0.23 -14.78 16.40
N PHE A 211 -0.69 -14.19 15.64
CA PHE A 211 -1.71 -13.26 16.14
C PHE A 211 -3.11 -13.71 15.71
N ASN A 212 -4.09 -13.42 16.54
CA ASN A 212 -5.52 -13.54 16.22
C ASN A 212 -6.08 -12.12 16.02
N LEU A 213 -6.22 -11.70 14.77
CA LEU A 213 -6.57 -10.34 14.39
C LEU A 213 -8.03 -9.96 14.71
N LYS A 214 -8.90 -10.95 14.93
CA LYS A 214 -10.28 -10.69 15.34
C LYS A 214 -10.35 -10.16 16.76
N ASP A 215 -9.56 -10.75 17.66
CA ASP A 215 -9.54 -10.40 19.07
C ASP A 215 -8.43 -9.37 19.40
N ASP A 216 -7.37 -9.35 18.59
CA ASP A 216 -6.20 -8.47 18.72
C ASP A 216 -5.78 -7.89 17.35
N PRO A 217 -6.57 -6.95 16.80
CA PRO A 217 -6.30 -6.37 15.48
C PRO A 217 -5.00 -5.56 15.42
N GLY A 218 -4.49 -5.09 16.56
CA GLY A 218 -3.23 -4.36 16.69
C GLY A 218 -2.04 -5.26 17.05
N GLU A 219 -2.17 -6.58 16.98
CA GLU A 219 -1.06 -7.53 17.11
C GLU A 219 -0.20 -7.36 18.38
N ASN A 220 -0.83 -7.03 19.50
CA ASN A 220 -0.16 -6.76 20.77
C ASN A 220 0.20 -8.04 21.54
N VAL A 221 -0.49 -9.15 21.27
CA VAL A 221 -0.37 -10.41 22.02
C VAL A 221 0.08 -11.53 21.09
N ASN A 222 1.37 -11.88 21.16
CA ASN A 222 1.90 -13.04 20.46
C ASN A 222 1.41 -14.35 21.12
N ILE A 223 0.54 -15.08 20.43
CA ILE A 223 -0.06 -16.35 20.90
C ILE A 223 0.64 -17.60 20.36
N ILE A 224 1.83 -17.48 19.78
CA ILE A 224 2.54 -18.62 19.16
C ILE A 224 2.77 -19.80 20.12
N GLY A 225 3.00 -19.55 21.41
CA GLY A 225 3.16 -20.59 22.43
C GLY A 225 1.84 -21.23 22.89
N GLN A 226 0.70 -20.62 22.55
CA GLN A 226 -0.63 -21.09 22.94
C GLN A 226 -1.27 -21.98 21.86
N ASP A 227 -0.98 -21.71 20.58
CA ASP A 227 -1.47 -22.50 19.44
C ASP A 227 -0.30 -22.91 18.52
N THR A 228 0.57 -23.77 19.05
CA THR A 228 1.76 -24.26 18.34
C THR A 228 1.41 -25.06 17.09
N MET A 229 0.32 -25.84 17.14
CA MET A 229 -0.15 -26.64 16.01
C MET A 229 -0.55 -25.76 14.81
N ARG A 230 -1.24 -24.65 15.06
CA ARG A 230 -1.54 -23.68 14.00
C ARG A 230 -0.28 -23.01 13.47
N ALA A 231 0.62 -22.58 14.34
CA ALA A 231 1.87 -21.96 13.93
C ALA A 231 2.70 -22.88 13.01
N GLU A 232 2.86 -24.15 13.37
CA GLU A 232 3.59 -25.14 12.55
C GLU A 232 2.91 -25.39 11.19
N ARG A 233 1.57 -25.47 11.18
CA ARG A 233 0.81 -25.63 9.94
C ARG A 233 0.94 -24.41 9.03
N MET A 234 0.77 -23.20 9.55
CA MET A 234 0.88 -21.95 8.78
C MET A 234 2.32 -21.75 8.27
N MET A 235 3.34 -22.06 9.08
CA MET A 235 4.74 -22.08 8.62
C MET A 235 4.95 -23.03 7.45
N THR A 236 4.36 -24.24 7.52
CA THR A 236 4.46 -25.23 6.45
C THR A 236 3.76 -24.74 5.17
N GLN A 237 2.57 -24.18 5.30
CA GLN A 237 1.82 -23.60 4.18
C GLN A 237 2.59 -22.46 3.50
N LEU A 238 3.15 -21.53 4.30
CA LEU A 238 3.97 -20.43 3.81
C LEU A 238 5.16 -20.95 3.00
N LYS A 239 5.95 -21.87 3.57
CA LYS A 239 7.10 -22.48 2.87
C LYS A 239 6.70 -23.17 1.57
N GLN A 240 5.60 -23.94 1.58
CA GLN A 240 5.11 -24.64 0.40
C GLN A 240 4.61 -23.68 -0.68
N TYR A 241 3.96 -22.58 -0.30
CA TYR A 241 3.47 -21.59 -1.25
C TYR A 241 4.63 -20.82 -1.88
N LEU A 242 5.56 -20.28 -1.07
CA LEU A 242 6.73 -19.56 -1.56
C LEU A 242 7.60 -20.43 -2.49
N ALA A 243 7.74 -21.73 -2.21
CA ALA A 243 8.48 -22.65 -3.07
C ALA A 243 7.86 -22.86 -4.47
N LYS A 244 6.56 -22.55 -4.65
CA LYS A 244 5.86 -22.62 -5.94
C LYS A 244 5.97 -21.32 -6.74
N LEU A 245 6.29 -20.20 -6.08
CA LEU A 245 6.41 -18.93 -6.75
C LEU A 245 7.63 -18.95 -7.70
N PRO A 246 7.56 -18.24 -8.83
CA PRO A 246 8.71 -18.05 -9.69
C PRO A 246 9.87 -17.50 -8.85
N LYS A 247 11.03 -18.13 -8.95
CA LYS A 247 12.23 -17.57 -8.34
C LYS A 247 12.56 -16.27 -9.08
N PRO A 248 12.83 -15.16 -8.37
CA PRO A 248 13.34 -13.96 -9.01
C PRO A 248 14.52 -14.33 -9.90
N GLY A 249 14.61 -13.70 -11.07
CA GLY A 249 15.82 -13.77 -11.88
C GLY A 249 17.05 -13.33 -11.07
N PRO A 250 18.27 -13.63 -11.55
CA PRO A 250 19.47 -13.11 -10.91
C PRO A 250 19.35 -11.60 -10.74
N ALA A 251 19.73 -11.08 -9.57
CA ALA A 251 19.75 -9.64 -9.34
C ALA A 251 20.50 -8.97 -10.50
N VAL A 252 19.84 -8.03 -11.17
CA VAL A 252 20.52 -7.19 -12.16
C VAL A 252 21.64 -6.48 -11.39
N PRO A 253 22.91 -6.61 -11.82
CA PRO A 253 24.01 -5.97 -11.12
C PRO A 253 23.72 -4.49 -10.91
N SER A 254 24.16 -3.94 -9.77
CA SER A 254 24.12 -2.50 -9.50
C SER A 254 24.91 -1.75 -10.58
N GLY A 255 24.23 -1.37 -11.65
CA GLY A 255 24.71 -0.52 -12.72
C GLY A 255 23.79 0.68 -12.88
N GLU A 256 24.16 1.63 -13.73
CA GLU A 256 23.18 2.63 -14.14
C GLU A 256 21.97 1.92 -14.75
N PRO A 257 20.74 2.25 -14.31
CA PRO A 257 19.55 1.72 -14.96
C PRO A 257 19.61 2.08 -16.44
N ASP A 258 19.16 1.16 -17.29
CA ASP A 258 19.01 1.46 -18.72
C ASP A 258 18.04 2.64 -18.92
N ASP A 259 18.05 3.23 -20.11
CA ASP A 259 17.26 4.44 -20.38
C ASP A 259 15.76 4.20 -20.16
N GLN A 260 15.28 2.97 -20.43
CA GLN A 260 13.89 2.58 -20.19
C GLN A 260 13.56 2.54 -18.69
N THR A 261 14.45 1.99 -17.87
CA THR A 261 14.32 1.94 -16.41
C THR A 261 14.44 3.33 -15.82
N LYS A 262 15.36 4.17 -16.32
CA LYS A 262 15.47 5.58 -15.92
C LYS A 262 14.19 6.35 -16.24
N GLU A 263 13.61 6.16 -17.42
CA GLU A 263 12.35 6.79 -17.80
C GLU A 263 11.17 6.29 -16.94
N ALA A 264 11.11 4.99 -16.66
CA ALA A 264 10.12 4.42 -15.75
C ALA A 264 10.25 5.01 -14.34
N LEU A 265 11.47 5.05 -13.79
CA LEU A 265 11.74 5.64 -12.47
C LEU A 265 11.41 7.13 -12.43
N LYS A 266 11.70 7.88 -13.50
CA LYS A 266 11.26 9.28 -13.66
C LYS A 266 9.74 9.41 -13.65
N SER A 267 9.03 8.55 -14.39
CA SER A 267 7.57 8.55 -14.42
C SER A 267 6.94 8.22 -13.07
N LEU A 268 7.63 7.45 -12.24
CA LEU A 268 7.23 7.07 -10.89
C LEU A 268 7.67 8.09 -9.82
N GLY A 269 8.46 9.11 -10.18
CA GLY A 269 8.93 10.17 -9.29
C GLY A 269 10.22 9.84 -8.51
N TYR A 270 10.89 8.72 -8.83
CA TYR A 270 12.11 8.29 -8.14
C TYR A 270 13.38 8.99 -8.62
N VAL A 271 13.36 9.60 -9.81
CA VAL A 271 14.51 10.28 -10.41
C VAL A 271 14.02 11.59 -11.04
N ASN A 272 14.78 12.68 -10.89
CA ASN A 272 14.55 13.96 -11.58
C ASN A 272 15.45 14.06 -12.83
#